data_AF-A0AAW1Q838-F1
#
_entry.id   AF-A0AAW1Q838-F1
#
_cell.length_a   1.000
_cell.length_b   1.000
_cell.length_c   1.000
_cell.angle_alpha   90.00
_cell.angle_beta   90.00
_cell.angle_gamma   90.00
#
_symmetry.space_group_name_H-M   'P 1'
#
loop_
_entity.id
_entity.type
_entity.pdbx_description
1 polymer ?
#
loop_
_entity_poly.entity_id
_entity_poly.type
_entity_poly.pdbx_seq_one_letter_code
_entity_poly.pdbx_strand_id
1 'polypeptide(L)'
;MGGSLSRPEEQYSSNDVELVIRASKDLEHLLDTEFGASGKGLHEKITSCGRQLPDDLIKKMRYLATIRNKLIHEHGVNSIPNRDGFIRSFQESQDVQSLSVWSLLLPSALGHQPELTQNSR
;
A
#
# COMPACT_ATOMS: atom_id res chain seq x y z
N MET A 1 -29.92 -17.98 3.20
CA MET A 1 -30.19 -16.65 3.80
C MET A 1 -29.04 -15.74 3.40
N GLY A 2 -29.34 -14.68 2.66
CA GLY A 2 -28.35 -13.90 1.92
C GLY A 2 -27.31 -13.26 2.81
N GLY A 3 -26.03 -13.57 2.56
CA GLY A 3 -24.93 -12.75 3.03
C GLY A 3 -25.08 -11.38 2.38
N SER A 4 -25.51 -10.40 3.16
CA SER A 4 -25.51 -9.00 2.76
C SER A 4 -24.04 -8.64 2.55
N LEU A 5 -23.57 -8.72 1.31
CA LEU A 5 -22.32 -8.11 0.88
C LEU A 5 -22.56 -6.61 1.02
N SER A 6 -22.26 -6.06 2.19
CA SER A 6 -22.24 -4.61 2.40
C SER A 6 -21.44 -4.02 1.25
N ARG A 7 -22.05 -3.12 0.49
CA ARG A 7 -21.36 -2.44 -0.61
C ARG A 7 -20.11 -1.80 -0.02
N PRO A 8 -18.94 -1.93 -0.66
CA PRO A 8 -17.70 -1.35 -0.14
C PRO A 8 -17.84 0.16 0.12
N GLU A 9 -18.79 0.84 -0.52
CA GLU A 9 -19.11 2.25 -0.36
C GLU A 9 -19.61 2.65 1.05
N GLU A 10 -20.23 1.75 1.83
CA GLU A 10 -20.83 2.09 3.13
C GLU A 10 -19.81 2.24 4.29
N GLN A 11 -18.56 1.83 4.10
CA GLN A 11 -17.50 1.92 5.13
C GLN A 11 -16.65 3.21 5.03
N TYR A 12 -16.76 3.97 3.95
CA TYR A 12 -15.92 5.14 3.69
C TYR A 12 -16.68 6.44 3.95
N SER A 13 -16.00 7.45 4.52
CA SER A 13 -16.63 8.75 4.81
C SER A 13 -17.26 9.35 3.55
N SER A 14 -18.53 9.76 3.62
CA SER A 14 -19.24 10.41 2.51
C SER A 14 -18.56 11.68 2.01
N ASN A 15 -17.63 12.25 2.79
CA ASN A 15 -16.80 13.37 2.37
C ASN A 15 -15.55 12.87 1.64
N ASP A 16 -15.41 13.26 0.37
CA ASP A 16 -14.29 12.90 -0.50
C ASP A 16 -12.93 13.37 0.01
N VAL A 17 -12.86 14.57 0.59
CA VAL A 17 -11.62 15.13 1.16
C VAL A 17 -11.18 14.30 2.35
N GLU A 18 -12.11 13.98 3.24
CA GLU A 18 -11.84 13.15 4.40
C GLU A 18 -11.43 11.73 4.00
N LEU A 19 -12.15 11.12 3.04
CA LEU A 19 -11.83 9.81 2.50
C LEU A 19 -10.40 9.76 1.98
N VAL A 20 -10.03 10.72 1.14
CA VAL A 20 -8.69 10.78 0.53
C VAL A 20 -7.60 11.00 1.57
N ILE A 21 -7.84 11.87 2.56
CA ILE A 21 -6.87 12.10 3.65
C ILE A 21 -6.65 10.82 4.46
N ARG A 22 -7.74 10.15 4.87
CA ARG A 22 -7.66 8.90 5.66
C ARG A 22 -6.97 7.79 4.88
N ALA A 23 -7.42 7.53 3.66
CA ALA A 23 -6.83 6.52 2.78
C ALA A 23 -5.34 6.76 2.52
N SER A 24 -4.94 8.03 2.33
CA SER A 24 -3.53 8.37 2.11
C SER A 24 -2.69 8.13 3.36
N LYS A 25 -3.18 8.51 4.54
CA LYS A 25 -2.48 8.25 5.82
C LYS A 25 -2.31 6.76 6.07
N ASP A 26 -3.34 5.97 5.80
CA ASP A 26 -3.29 4.52 5.99
C ASP A 26 -2.24 3.87 5.06
N LEU A 27 -2.20 4.27 3.78
CA LEU A 27 -1.16 3.81 2.87
C LEU A 27 0.23 4.30 3.26
N GLU A 28 0.37 5.56 3.69
CA GLU A 28 1.64 6.10 4.13
C GLU A 28 2.18 5.35 5.34
N HIS A 29 1.30 4.95 6.26
CA HIS A 29 1.66 4.14 7.43
C HIS A 29 2.02 2.71 7.03
N LEU A 30 1.26 2.09 6.14
CA LEU A 30 1.55 0.75 5.60
C LEU A 30 2.92 0.70 4.92
N LEU A 31 3.21 1.67 4.04
CA LEU A 31 4.50 1.75 3.35
C LEU A 31 5.67 1.99 4.32
N ASP A 32 5.44 2.76 5.39
CA ASP A 32 6.44 3.02 6.43
C ASP A 32 6.77 1.76 7.24
N THR A 33 5.74 1.06 7.69
CA THR A 33 5.85 -0.08 8.62
C THR A 33 6.30 -1.36 7.91
N GLU A 34 5.70 -1.69 6.77
CA GLU A 34 5.95 -2.96 6.07
C GLU A 34 7.15 -2.89 5.11
N PHE A 35 7.43 -1.71 4.54
CA PHE A 35 8.45 -1.56 3.49
C PHE A 35 9.59 -0.61 3.88
N GLY A 36 9.55 0.01 5.06
CA GLY A 36 10.54 1.00 5.49
C GLY A 36 10.60 2.22 4.57
N ALA A 37 9.49 2.58 3.93
CA ALA A 37 9.46 3.64 2.92
C ALA A 37 9.78 5.01 3.55
N SER A 38 10.62 5.78 2.86
CA SER A 38 11.01 7.13 3.28
C SER A 38 10.41 8.20 2.38
N GLY A 39 9.96 9.31 2.96
CA GLY A 39 9.38 10.45 2.22
C GLY A 39 8.40 11.28 3.04
N LYS A 40 8.10 12.50 2.60
CA LYS A 40 7.14 13.39 3.29
C LYS A 40 5.70 13.16 2.84
N GLY A 41 5.49 12.64 1.63
CA GLY A 41 4.18 12.29 1.12
C GLY A 41 4.12 10.93 0.43
N LEU A 42 2.89 10.43 0.23
CA LEU A 42 2.60 9.15 -0.40
C LEU A 42 3.37 8.91 -1.71
N HIS A 43 3.49 9.91 -2.58
CA HIS A 43 4.23 9.77 -3.85
C HIS A 43 5.73 9.48 -3.66
N GLU A 44 6.36 10.14 -2.68
CA GLU A 44 7.76 9.94 -2.35
C GLU A 44 7.96 8.56 -1.73
N LYS A 45 7.07 8.15 -0.80
CA LYS A 45 7.12 6.83 -0.18
C LYS A 45 6.99 5.71 -1.20
N ILE A 46 6.04 5.80 -2.13
CA ILE A 46 5.88 4.83 -3.24
C ILE A 46 7.16 4.75 -4.07
N THR A 47 7.80 5.89 -4.35
CA THR A 47 9.03 5.92 -5.13
C THR A 47 10.20 5.28 -4.37
N SER A 48 10.28 5.51 -3.06
CA SER A 48 11.30 4.93 -2.18
C SER A 48 11.21 3.40 -2.12
N CYS A 49 10.00 2.84 -2.00
CA CYS A 49 9.80 1.38 -1.93
C CYS A 49 9.47 0.73 -3.28
N GLY A 50 9.44 1.48 -4.39
CA GLY A 50 8.97 1.00 -5.69
C GLY A 50 9.78 -0.14 -6.32
N ARG A 51 10.97 -0.48 -5.78
CA ARG A 51 11.69 -1.69 -6.21
C ARG A 51 11.18 -2.98 -5.56
N GLN A 52 10.47 -2.85 -4.43
CA GLN A 52 9.95 -3.98 -3.64
C GLN A 52 8.49 -4.29 -3.98
N LEU A 53 7.82 -3.40 -4.72
CA LEU A 53 6.41 -3.50 -5.07
C LEU A 53 6.24 -3.90 -6.54
N PRO A 54 5.19 -4.68 -6.87
CA PRO A 54 4.86 -4.96 -8.27
C PRO A 54 4.43 -3.69 -9.01
N ASP A 55 4.78 -3.61 -10.29
CA ASP A 55 4.56 -2.41 -11.13
C ASP A 55 3.07 -2.02 -11.24
N ASP A 56 2.17 -3.01 -11.23
CA ASP A 56 0.72 -2.80 -11.23
C ASP A 56 0.23 -2.08 -9.96
N LEU A 57 0.75 -2.49 -8.79
CA LEU A 57 0.44 -1.87 -7.51
C LEU A 57 0.99 -0.44 -7.45
N ILE A 58 2.22 -0.22 -7.93
CA ILE A 58 2.82 1.12 -8.00
C ILE A 58 1.94 2.06 -8.83
N LYS A 59 1.40 1.59 -9.97
CA LYS A 59 0.47 2.38 -10.80
C LYS A 59 -0.79 2.75 -10.04
N LYS A 60 -1.40 1.82 -9.30
CA LYS A 60 -2.60 2.09 -8.48
C LYS A 60 -2.31 3.08 -7.35
N MET A 61 -1.22 2.87 -6.61
CA MET A 61 -0.81 3.78 -5.54
C MET A 61 -0.48 5.19 -6.08
N ARG A 62 0.16 5.28 -7.24
CA ARG A 62 0.41 6.57 -7.92
C ARG A 62 -0.89 7.27 -8.31
N TYR A 63 -1.88 6.53 -8.81
CA TYR A 63 -3.21 7.08 -9.10
C TYR A 63 -3.86 7.69 -7.85
N LEU A 64 -3.82 6.99 -6.71
CA LEU A 64 -4.31 7.50 -5.42
C LEU A 64 -3.57 8.78 -5.00
N ALA A 65 -2.23 8.80 -5.11
CA ALA A 65 -1.42 9.97 -4.80
C ALA A 65 -1.75 11.17 -5.71
N THR A 66 -2.04 10.94 -6.99
CA THR A 66 -2.47 11.99 -7.91
C THR A 66 -3.82 12.56 -7.51
N ILE A 67 -4.81 11.73 -7.18
CA ILE A 67 -6.12 12.19 -6.72
C ILE A 67 -5.99 12.99 -5.43
N ARG A 68 -5.20 12.49 -4.46
CA ARG A 68 -4.91 13.21 -3.23
C ARG A 68 -4.30 14.57 -3.50
N ASN A 69 -3.30 14.65 -4.37
CA ASN A 69 -2.66 15.93 -4.65
C ASN A 69 -3.62 16.93 -5.31
N LYS A 70 -4.45 16.48 -6.25
CA LYS A 70 -5.46 17.35 -6.87
C LYS A 70 -6.48 17.84 -5.85
N LEU A 71 -7.09 16.93 -5.09
CA LEU A 71 -8.16 17.27 -4.14
C LEU A 71 -7.69 18.17 -2.99
N ILE A 72 -6.41 18.05 -2.59
CA ILE A 72 -5.86 18.82 -1.46
C ILE A 72 -5.21 20.14 -1.91
N HIS A 73 -4.61 20.19 -3.10
CA HIS A 73 -3.80 21.35 -3.52
C HIS A 73 -4.38 22.14 -4.70
N GLU A 74 -5.30 21.58 -5.48
CA GLU A 74 -5.89 22.27 -6.62
C GLU A 74 -7.16 23.03 -6.22
N HIS A 75 -7.13 24.35 -6.37
CA HIS A 75 -8.29 25.19 -6.08
C HIS A 75 -9.45 24.86 -7.03
N GLY A 76 -10.59 24.45 -6.46
CA GLY A 76 -11.81 24.13 -7.20
C GLY A 76 -12.08 22.64 -7.39
N VAL A 77 -11.13 21.76 -7.03
CA VAL A 77 -11.34 20.31 -7.02
C VAL A 77 -11.81 19.89 -5.62
N ASN A 78 -13.13 19.69 -5.47
CA ASN A 78 -13.74 19.34 -4.17
C ASN A 78 -14.34 17.91 -4.14
N SER A 79 -14.18 17.15 -5.22
CA SER A 79 -14.76 15.82 -5.34
C SER A 79 -13.83 14.86 -6.08
N ILE A 80 -13.92 13.58 -5.74
CA ILE A 80 -13.21 12.51 -6.43
C ILE A 80 -13.98 12.19 -7.72
N PRO A 81 -13.37 12.31 -8.91
CA PRO A 81 -14.09 12.12 -10.17
C PRO A 81 -14.60 10.70 -10.38
N ASN A 82 -13.90 9.69 -9.82
CA ASN A 82 -14.35 8.30 -9.80
C ASN A 82 -14.12 7.72 -8.40
N ARG A 83 -15.09 7.95 -7.51
CA ARG A 83 -15.01 7.54 -6.10
C ARG A 83 -14.90 6.03 -5.94
N ASP A 84 -15.68 5.26 -6.69
CA ASP A 84 -15.63 3.79 -6.66
C ASP A 84 -14.26 3.27 -7.12
N GLY A 85 -13.74 3.82 -8.23
CA GLY A 85 -12.40 3.48 -8.71
C GLY A 85 -11.29 3.84 -7.71
N PHE A 86 -11.44 4.95 -6.98
CA PHE A 86 -10.53 5.32 -5.89
C PHE A 86 -10.58 4.31 -4.74
N ILE A 87 -11.77 3.98 -4.25
CA ILE A 87 -11.97 3.00 -3.16
C ILE A 87 -11.39 1.64 -3.55
N ARG A 88 -11.71 1.16 -4.76
CA ARG A 88 -11.22 -0.11 -5.27
C ARG A 88 -9.69 -0.12 -5.37
N SER A 89 -9.10 0.94 -5.92
CA SER A 89 -7.63 1.05 -6.02
C SER A 89 -6.97 1.07 -4.64
N PHE A 90 -7.61 1.71 -3.66
CA PHE A 90 -7.14 1.72 -2.27
C PHE A 90 -7.23 0.34 -1.63
N GLN A 91 -8.35 -0.37 -1.76
CA GLN A 91 -8.54 -1.73 -1.25
C GLN A 91 -7.51 -2.70 -1.84
N GLU A 92 -7.33 -2.67 -3.17
CA GLU A 92 -6.31 -3.46 -3.86
C GLU A 92 -4.88 -3.11 -3.40
N SER A 93 -4.66 -1.86 -2.96
CA SER A 93 -3.37 -1.42 -2.41
C SER A 93 -3.17 -1.78 -0.93
N GLN A 94 -4.24 -2.10 -0.20
CA GLN A 94 -4.18 -2.61 1.17
C GLN A 94 -4.04 -4.14 1.21
N ASP A 95 -4.59 -4.83 0.22
CA ASP A 95 -4.52 -6.29 0.08
C ASP A 95 -3.08 -6.83 -0.11
N VAL A 96 -2.11 -5.94 -0.25
CA VAL A 96 -0.67 -6.24 -0.17
C VAL A 96 -0.30 -6.88 1.18
N GLN A 97 -1.10 -6.67 2.23
CA GLN A 97 -1.01 -7.42 3.50
C GLN A 97 -1.24 -8.94 3.32
N SER A 98 -1.97 -9.37 2.29
CA SER A 98 -2.07 -10.79 1.94
C SER A 98 -0.82 -11.32 1.25
N LEU A 99 0.09 -10.45 0.81
CA LEU A 99 1.40 -10.83 0.24
C LEU A 99 2.53 -10.75 1.28
N SER A 100 2.39 -10.00 2.38
CA SER A 100 3.41 -9.97 3.45
C SER A 100 3.53 -11.31 4.20
N VAL A 101 2.51 -12.17 4.15
CA VAL A 101 2.61 -13.56 4.63
C VAL A 101 3.71 -14.34 3.89
N TRP A 102 4.03 -14.00 2.63
CA TRP A 102 5.11 -14.65 1.87
C TRP A 102 6.52 -14.27 2.33
N SER A 103 6.70 -13.15 3.04
CA SER A 103 8.00 -12.79 3.63
C SER A 103 8.28 -13.56 4.93
N LEU A 104 7.23 -13.86 5.70
CA LEU A 104 7.32 -14.65 6.93
C LEU A 104 7.28 -16.17 6.71
N LEU A 105 6.85 -16.63 5.54
CA LEU A 105 6.82 -18.05 5.13
C LEU A 105 7.97 -18.46 4.19
N LEU A 106 8.97 -17.62 3.98
CA LEU A 106 10.21 -18.04 3.33
C LEU A 106 11.16 -18.60 4.41
N PRO A 107 11.38 -19.93 4.52
CA PRO A 107 12.47 -20.43 5.33
C PRO A 107 13.77 -19.87 4.75
N SER A 108 14.53 -19.16 5.58
CA SER A 108 15.88 -18.68 5.31
C SER A 108 16.78 -19.82 4.84
N ALA A 109 16.77 -20.09 3.55
CA ALA A 109 17.66 -21.04 2.91
C ALA A 109 18.65 -20.24 2.05
N LEU A 110 19.94 -20.45 2.36
CA LEU A 110 21.17 -19.91 1.75
C LEU A 110 21.65 -18.58 2.35
N GLY A 111 22.76 -18.50 3.08
CA GLY A 111 23.76 -19.50 3.42
C GLY A 111 24.85 -18.88 4.29
N HIS A 112 25.19 -19.55 5.38
CA HIS A 112 26.47 -19.43 6.07
C HIS A 112 26.78 -20.80 6.67
N GLN A 113 27.50 -21.63 5.91
CA GLN A 113 28.27 -22.71 6.48
C GLN A 113 29.72 -22.23 6.57
N PRO A 114 30.27 -21.99 7.76
CA PRO A 114 31.70 -22.09 7.93
C PRO A 114 32.08 -23.58 7.92
N GLU A 115 32.72 -23.93 6.80
CA GLU A 115 33.67 -25.00 6.56
C GLU A 115 34.01 -25.96 7.72
N LEU A 116 33.87 -27.24 7.41
CA LEU A 116 34.46 -28.39 8.10
C LEU A 116 35.93 -28.14 8.49
N THR A 117 36.23 -28.17 9.79
CA THR A 117 37.50 -28.76 10.24
C THR A 117 37.18 -30.15 10.78
N GLN A 118 37.48 -31.15 9.96
CA GLN A 118 37.71 -32.50 10.44
C GLN A 118 39.07 -32.53 11.14
N ASN A 119 39.04 -32.85 12.44
CA ASN A 119 39.87 -33.84 13.14
C ASN A 119 41.37 -33.91 12.82
N SER A 120 42.23 -33.79 13.84
CA SER A 120 43.18 -34.86 14.22
C SER A 120 44.00 -34.53 15.48
N ARG A 121 43.87 -35.43 16.47
CA ARG A 121 44.75 -35.72 17.62
C ARG A 121 44.81 -34.77 18.81
#